data_AF-K6TVF9-F1
#
_entry.id   AF-K6TVF9-F1
#
_cell.length_a   1.000
_cell.length_b   1.000
_cell.length_c   1.000
_cell.angle_alpha   90.00
_cell.angle_beta   90.00
_cell.angle_gamma   90.00
#
_symmetry.space_group_name_H-M   'P 1'
#
loop_
_entity.id
_entity.type
_entity.pdbx_description
1 polymer ?
#
loop_
_entity_poly.entity_id
_entity_poly.type
_entity_poly.pdbx_seq_one_letter_code
_entity_poly.pdbx_strand_id
1 'polypeptide(L)'
;MKSQDYIEGQISIFDLPTIEVVKPKEIIIKEENKEIDKFDSIIKLYSNSCSRIVKTLSGALLIELDDKTLYFNSDGVNEFNLPKDVEIMSGEEILIVNIDNEINEIQRQKLKALKPKQYIKRKGDANLIIPGEKTIVINPKGWLLEYNQKPRYNSNEIFSIETSN
;
A
#
# COMPACT_ATOMS: atom_id res chain seq x y z
N MET A 1 -35.81 40.21 1.04
CA MET A 1 -35.47 39.46 2.26
C MET A 1 -35.61 37.98 1.91
N LYS A 2 -34.51 37.23 1.81
CA LYS A 2 -34.59 35.81 1.43
C LYS A 2 -34.99 34.99 2.66
N SER A 3 -36.08 34.23 2.52
CA SER A 3 -36.46 33.16 3.45
C SER A 3 -35.28 32.21 3.61
N GLN A 4 -34.79 32.01 4.83
CA GLN A 4 -33.93 30.87 5.14
C GLN A 4 -34.84 29.68 5.33
N ASP A 5 -34.89 28.82 4.32
CA ASP A 5 -35.68 27.60 4.34
C ASP A 5 -34.98 26.60 5.28
N TYR A 6 -35.32 26.64 6.56
CA TYR A 6 -34.95 25.61 7.52
C TYR A 6 -35.87 24.41 7.33
N ILE A 7 -35.28 23.23 7.16
CA ILE A 7 -36.04 21.98 7.11
C ILE A 7 -36.40 21.61 8.55
N GLU A 8 -37.67 21.25 8.78
CA GLU A 8 -38.13 20.81 10.10
C GLU A 8 -37.28 19.61 10.58
N GLY A 9 -36.61 19.75 11.73
CA GLY A 9 -35.66 18.77 12.28
C GLY A 9 -34.18 19.03 11.96
N GLN A 10 -33.85 20.06 11.18
CA GLN A 10 -32.47 20.47 10.93
C GLN A 10 -31.87 21.16 12.16
N ILE A 11 -30.78 20.61 12.69
CA ILE A 11 -29.99 21.22 13.78
C ILE A 11 -28.73 21.84 13.16
N SER A 12 -28.42 23.07 13.53
CA SER A 12 -27.18 23.73 13.09
C SER A 12 -25.97 23.07 13.74
N ILE A 13 -24.87 22.93 12.99
CA ILE A 13 -23.59 22.48 13.54
C ILE A 13 -23.04 23.45 14.60
N PHE A 14 -23.45 24.72 14.55
CA PHE A 14 -23.08 25.74 15.54
C PHE A 14 -23.91 25.68 16.82
N ASP A 15 -25.03 24.96 16.80
CA ASP A 15 -25.91 24.75 17.96
C ASP A 15 -25.65 23.39 18.63
N LEU A 16 -24.68 22.61 18.13
CA LEU A 16 -24.26 21.37 18.77
C LEU A 16 -23.51 21.68 20.08
N PRO A 17 -23.77 20.95 21.17
CA PRO A 17 -23.01 21.10 22.40
C PRO A 17 -21.53 20.81 22.13
N THR A 18 -20.66 21.62 22.75
CA THR A 18 -19.22 21.48 22.61
C THR A 18 -18.80 20.12 23.18
N ILE A 19 -18.26 19.25 22.33
CA ILE A 19 -17.70 17.97 22.78
C ILE A 19 -16.40 18.29 23.50
N GLU A 20 -16.29 17.94 24.79
CA GLU A 20 -15.03 18.03 25.51
C GLU A 20 -13.98 17.18 24.80
N VAL A 21 -12.90 17.83 24.36
CA VAL A 21 -11.78 17.15 23.70
C VAL A 21 -11.17 16.18 24.70
N VAL A 22 -11.45 14.89 24.53
CA VAL A 22 -10.78 13.83 25.31
C VAL A 22 -9.30 13.93 25.02
N LYS A 23 -8.51 14.33 26.01
CA LYS A 23 -7.05 14.40 25.87
C LYS A 23 -6.55 13.01 25.46
N PRO A 24 -5.71 12.89 24.41
CA PRO A 24 -5.13 11.62 24.04
C PRO A 24 -4.38 11.04 25.23
N LYS A 25 -4.67 9.78 25.60
CA LYS A 25 -3.94 9.08 26.65
C LYS A 25 -2.46 9.04 26.26
N GLU A 26 -1.59 9.44 27.18
CA GLU A 26 -0.15 9.31 27.01
C GLU A 26 0.20 7.84 26.72
N ILE A 27 0.84 7.61 25.59
CA ILE A 27 1.30 6.30 25.16
C ILE A 27 2.53 5.96 25.99
N ILE A 28 2.36 5.11 26.99
CA ILE A 28 3.49 4.49 27.69
C ILE A 28 4.07 3.44 26.73
N ILE A 29 5.19 3.77 26.09
CA ILE A 29 5.97 2.82 25.32
C ILE A 29 6.55 1.81 26.33
N LYS A 30 5.93 0.64 26.43
CA LYS A 30 6.50 -0.50 27.15
C LYS A 30 7.57 -1.13 26.27
N GLU A 31 8.73 -1.38 26.86
CA GLU A 31 9.84 -2.09 26.22
C GLU A 31 9.37 -3.44 25.64
N GLU A 32 9.85 -3.71 24.43
CA GLU A 32 9.54 -4.85 23.59
C GLU A 32 9.89 -6.17 24.30
N ASN A 33 8.90 -6.77 24.95
CA ASN A 33 8.82 -8.23 24.88
C ASN A 33 8.69 -8.58 23.39
N LYS A 34 9.42 -9.60 22.91
CA LYS A 34 9.19 -10.20 21.59
C LYS A 34 7.74 -10.66 21.53
N GLU A 35 6.85 -9.74 21.17
CA GLU A 35 5.49 -10.00 20.80
C GLU A 35 5.62 -11.00 19.65
N ILE A 36 5.09 -12.21 19.84
CA ILE A 36 4.89 -13.14 18.73
C ILE A 36 4.11 -12.30 17.71
N ASP A 37 4.68 -12.03 16.53
CA ASP A 37 4.00 -11.18 15.56
C ASP A 37 2.67 -11.90 15.29
N LYS A 38 1.57 -11.21 15.56
CA LYS A 38 0.22 -11.76 15.40
C LYS A 38 -0.01 -12.32 14.01
N PHE A 39 0.75 -11.84 13.03
CA PHE A 39 0.74 -12.36 11.67
C PHE A 39 1.62 -13.59 11.45
N ASP A 40 2.54 -13.97 12.35
CA ASP A 40 3.47 -15.09 12.14
C ASP A 40 2.75 -16.40 11.80
N SER A 41 1.67 -16.70 12.54
CA SER A 41 0.87 -17.91 12.31
C SER A 41 0.18 -17.89 10.93
N ILE A 42 -0.34 -16.73 10.55
CA ILE A 42 -1.02 -16.49 9.28
C ILE A 42 -0.02 -16.55 8.12
N ILE A 43 1.10 -15.84 8.22
CA ILE A 43 2.18 -15.83 7.23
C ILE A 43 2.69 -17.25 7.02
N LYS A 44 2.98 -17.99 8.10
CA LYS A 44 3.44 -19.37 8.01
C LYS A 44 2.41 -20.28 7.33
N LEU A 45 1.12 -20.13 7.65
CA LEU A 45 0.04 -20.92 7.07
C LEU A 45 -0.04 -20.78 5.55
N TYR A 46 0.12 -19.56 5.02
CA TYR A 46 -0.05 -19.28 3.60
C TYR A 46 1.25 -19.18 2.80
N SER A 47 2.40 -19.12 3.46
CA SER A 47 3.73 -18.86 2.86
C SER A 47 4.05 -19.68 1.61
N ASN A 48 3.63 -20.94 1.54
CA ASN A 48 3.93 -21.83 0.41
C ASN A 48 2.83 -21.87 -0.66
N SER A 49 1.62 -21.39 -0.35
CA SER A 49 0.44 -21.52 -1.22
C SER A 49 -0.03 -20.18 -1.78
N CYS A 50 0.49 -19.06 -1.29
CA CYS A 50 0.17 -17.74 -1.82
C CYS A 50 1.00 -17.39 -3.06
N SER A 51 0.52 -16.49 -3.90
CA SER A 51 1.32 -15.79 -4.90
C SER A 51 2.32 -14.84 -4.22
N ARG A 52 1.82 -14.07 -3.24
CA ARG A 52 2.59 -13.13 -2.41
C ARG A 52 1.86 -12.79 -1.12
N ILE A 53 2.61 -12.29 -0.14
CA ILE A 53 2.07 -11.71 1.10
C ILE A 53 2.61 -10.29 1.25
N VAL A 54 1.72 -9.34 1.51
CA VAL A 54 2.05 -7.91 1.61
C VAL A 54 1.55 -7.36 2.94
N LYS A 55 2.43 -6.64 3.64
CA LYS A 55 2.09 -5.83 4.82
C LYS A 55 1.82 -4.40 4.36
N THR A 56 0.60 -3.95 4.56
CA THR A 56 0.15 -2.63 4.13
C THR A 56 0.67 -1.54 5.06
N LEU A 57 0.59 -0.28 4.61
CA LEU A 57 0.92 0.87 5.44
C LEU A 57 -0.03 1.06 6.63
N SER A 58 -1.25 0.52 6.54
CA SER A 58 -2.23 0.53 7.63
C SER A 58 -1.98 -0.56 8.68
N GLY A 59 -0.93 -1.38 8.50
CA GLY A 59 -0.64 -2.52 9.37
C GLY A 59 -1.51 -3.75 9.10
N ALA A 60 -2.29 -3.77 8.01
CA ALA A 60 -3.04 -4.93 7.56
C ALA A 60 -2.14 -5.90 6.77
N LEU A 61 -2.62 -7.12 6.57
CA LEU A 61 -1.94 -8.15 5.80
C LEU A 61 -2.81 -8.59 4.62
N LEU A 62 -2.25 -8.51 3.41
CA LEU A 62 -2.86 -9.02 2.19
C LEU A 62 -2.19 -10.34 1.83
N ILE A 63 -3.01 -11.37 1.61
CA ILE A 63 -2.55 -12.69 1.15
C ILE A 63 -3.18 -12.97 -0.19
N GLU A 64 -2.38 -12.89 -1.24
CA GLU A 64 -2.82 -13.13 -2.60
C GLU A 64 -2.75 -14.62 -2.91
N LEU A 65 -3.88 -15.23 -3.25
CA LEU A 65 -4.03 -16.62 -3.68
C LEU A 65 -4.28 -16.67 -5.19
N ASP A 66 -4.55 -17.86 -5.71
CA ASP A 66 -4.75 -18.06 -7.15
C ASP A 66 -5.97 -17.34 -7.73
N ASP A 67 -7.04 -17.18 -6.93
CA ASP A 67 -8.35 -16.65 -7.36
C ASP A 67 -8.75 -15.33 -6.69
N LYS A 68 -8.13 -14.99 -5.55
CA LYS A 68 -8.54 -13.85 -4.70
C LYS A 68 -7.41 -13.37 -3.81
N THR A 69 -7.66 -12.26 -3.10
CA THR A 69 -6.78 -11.76 -2.04
C THR A 69 -7.53 -11.74 -0.72
N LEU A 70 -6.98 -12.37 0.31
CA LEU A 70 -7.53 -12.29 1.67
C LEU A 70 -7.02 -11.01 2.34
N TYR A 71 -7.92 -10.23 2.94
CA TYR A 71 -7.58 -9.06 3.74
C TYR A 71 -7.69 -9.39 5.23
N PHE A 72 -6.56 -9.37 5.92
CA PHE A 72 -6.52 -9.41 7.38
C PHE A 72 -6.26 -8.01 7.90
N ASN A 73 -7.12 -7.52 8.79
CA ASN A 73 -6.93 -6.21 9.40
C ASN A 73 -5.70 -6.18 10.32
N SER A 74 -5.46 -5.03 10.94
CA SER A 74 -4.34 -4.85 11.87
C SER A 74 -4.36 -5.80 13.06
N ASP A 75 -5.50 -6.41 13.41
CA ASP A 75 -5.63 -7.35 14.52
C ASP A 75 -5.50 -8.81 14.09
N GLY A 76 -5.22 -9.09 12.82
CA GLY A 76 -5.11 -10.45 12.29
C GLY A 76 -6.47 -11.12 12.04
N VAL A 77 -7.56 -10.34 12.03
CA VAL A 77 -8.90 -10.85 11.69
C VAL A 77 -9.10 -10.74 10.18
N ASN A 78 -9.48 -11.85 9.54
CA ASN A 78 -9.91 -11.83 8.14
C ASN A 78 -11.28 -11.14 8.04
N GLU A 79 -11.31 -9.94 7.48
CA GLU A 79 -12.55 -9.15 7.38
C GLU A 79 -13.31 -9.42 6.08
N PHE A 80 -12.58 -9.53 4.96
CA PHE A 80 -13.17 -9.70 3.64
C PHE A 80 -12.16 -10.21 2.62
N ASN A 81 -12.70 -10.64 1.48
CA ASN A 81 -11.92 -11.03 0.32
C ASN A 81 -12.00 -9.92 -0.74
N LEU A 82 -10.85 -9.62 -1.33
CA LEU A 82 -10.70 -8.74 -2.48
C LEU A 82 -10.50 -9.58 -3.76
N PRO A 83 -10.71 -8.99 -4.95
CA PRO A 83 -10.26 -9.59 -6.19
C PRO A 83 -8.76 -9.93 -6.16
N LYS A 84 -8.33 -10.79 -7.08
CA LYS A 84 -6.90 -11.03 -7.32
C LYS A 84 -6.23 -9.74 -7.85
N ASP A 85 -4.91 -9.71 -7.76
CA ASP A 85 -4.05 -8.68 -8.35
C ASP A 85 -4.33 -7.30 -7.76
N VAL A 86 -4.49 -7.25 -6.43
CA VAL A 86 -4.68 -5.99 -5.70
C VAL A 86 -3.47 -5.08 -5.92
N GLU A 87 -3.72 -3.84 -6.34
CA GLU A 87 -2.67 -2.84 -6.47
C GLU A 87 -2.13 -2.48 -5.08
N ILE A 88 -0.81 -2.45 -4.95
CA ILE A 88 -0.11 -2.11 -3.71
C ILE A 88 0.67 -0.81 -3.88
N MET A 89 0.82 -0.06 -2.79
CA MET A 89 1.55 1.20 -2.79
C MET A 89 3.06 0.96 -2.75
N SER A 90 3.83 1.93 -3.25
CA SER A 90 5.29 1.85 -3.33
C SER A 90 5.99 1.77 -1.97
N GLY A 91 5.33 2.23 -0.90
CA GLY A 91 5.83 2.16 0.47
C GLY A 91 5.47 0.88 1.23
N GLU A 92 4.58 0.05 0.70
CA GLU A 92 4.17 -1.21 1.33
C GLU A 92 5.28 -2.26 1.28
N GLU A 93 5.24 -3.22 2.19
CA GLU A 93 6.25 -4.26 2.30
C GLU A 93 5.75 -5.59 1.74
N ILE A 94 6.50 -6.16 0.81
CA ILE A 94 6.23 -7.50 0.30
C ILE A 94 7.10 -8.48 1.11
N LEU A 95 6.45 -9.35 1.88
CA LEU A 95 7.10 -10.25 2.83
C LEU A 95 7.46 -11.60 2.19
N ILE A 96 6.55 -12.14 1.38
CA ILE A 96 6.69 -13.44 0.70
C ILE A 96 6.31 -13.25 -0.76
N VAL A 97 7.08 -13.88 -1.66
CA VAL A 97 6.83 -13.89 -3.10
C VAL A 97 7.13 -15.28 -3.64
N ASN A 98 6.11 -15.92 -4.18
CA ASN A 98 6.24 -17.19 -4.90
C ASN A 98 5.98 -17.00 -6.41
N ILE A 99 5.26 -15.94 -6.80
CA ILE A 99 4.99 -15.58 -8.19
C ILE A 99 5.44 -14.14 -8.41
N ASP A 100 6.26 -13.91 -9.43
CA ASP A 100 6.71 -12.57 -9.83
C ASP A 100 5.96 -12.09 -11.07
N ASN A 101 5.85 -10.77 -11.21
CA ASN A 101 5.21 -10.10 -12.34
C ASN A 101 6.29 -9.55 -13.28
N GLU A 102 6.11 -9.76 -14.58
CA GLU A 102 7.00 -9.19 -15.59
C GLU A 102 6.61 -7.76 -15.98
N ILE A 103 7.60 -7.00 -16.47
CA ILE A 103 7.38 -5.66 -17.01
C ILE A 103 6.76 -5.79 -18.41
N ASN A 104 5.58 -5.21 -18.59
CA ASN A 104 4.89 -5.22 -19.88
C ASN A 104 5.36 -4.11 -20.84
N GLU A 105 4.93 -4.20 -22.10
CA GLU A 105 5.38 -3.28 -23.16
C GLU A 105 4.95 -1.82 -22.92
N ILE A 106 3.74 -1.59 -22.39
CA ILE A 106 3.25 -0.25 -22.08
C ILE A 106 4.13 0.41 -21.02
N GLN A 107 4.50 -0.33 -19.97
CA GLN A 107 5.42 0.13 -18.94
C GLN A 107 6.81 0.44 -19.50
N ARG A 108 7.35 -0.41 -20.40
CA ARG A 108 8.64 -0.16 -21.07
C ARG A 108 8.62 1.13 -21.90
N GLN A 109 7.54 1.37 -22.63
CA GLN A 109 7.38 2.60 -23.42
C GLN A 109 7.34 3.85 -22.52
N LYS A 110 6.59 3.80 -21.42
CA LYS A 110 6.56 4.89 -20.43
C LYS A 110 7.92 5.13 -19.80
N LEU A 111 8.63 4.06 -19.43
CA LEU A 111 9.98 4.15 -18.87
C LEU A 111 10.97 4.81 -19.85
N LYS A 112 10.93 4.41 -21.13
CA LYS A 112 11.73 5.04 -22.20
C LYS A 112 11.40 6.52 -22.40
N ALA A 113 10.12 6.90 -22.30
CA ALA A 113 9.70 8.28 -22.45
C ALA A 113 10.15 9.16 -21.27
N LEU A 114 10.10 8.64 -20.05
CA LEU A 114 10.50 9.36 -18.84
C LEU A 114 12.02 9.48 -18.67
N LYS A 115 12.79 8.57 -19.29
CA LYS A 115 14.27 8.53 -19.24
C LYS A 115 14.84 8.67 -17.82
N PRO A 116 14.36 7.88 -16.82
CA PRO A 116 14.91 7.97 -15.48
C PRO A 116 16.33 7.40 -15.46
N LYS A 117 17.16 7.84 -14.49
CA LYS A 117 18.51 7.28 -14.29
C LYS A 117 18.46 5.82 -13.80
N GLN A 118 17.46 5.53 -12.98
CA GLN A 118 17.23 4.21 -12.40
C GLN A 118 15.74 4.01 -12.16
N TYR A 119 15.35 2.75 -12.06
CA TYR A 119 14.02 2.35 -11.60
C TYR A 119 14.15 1.14 -10.67
N ILE A 120 13.07 0.86 -9.95
CA ILE A 120 12.93 -0.23 -9.01
C ILE A 120 11.83 -1.15 -9.55
N LYS A 121 12.12 -2.45 -9.60
CA LYS A 121 11.14 -3.50 -9.87
C LYS A 121 11.18 -4.48 -8.71
N ARG A 122 10.21 -4.36 -7.81
CA ARG A 122 10.08 -5.24 -6.65
C ARG A 122 9.59 -6.62 -7.09
N LYS A 123 10.09 -7.67 -6.45
CA LYS A 123 9.60 -9.04 -6.69
C LYS A 123 8.13 -9.14 -6.27
N GLY A 124 7.29 -9.75 -7.10
CA GLY A 124 5.86 -9.90 -6.83
C GLY A 124 5.05 -8.62 -7.00
N ASP A 125 5.66 -7.47 -7.30
CA ASP A 125 4.96 -6.23 -7.59
C ASP A 125 4.75 -6.05 -9.09
N ALA A 126 3.54 -5.74 -9.53
CA ALA A 126 3.26 -5.46 -10.93
C ALA A 126 3.68 -4.03 -11.33
N ASN A 127 3.96 -3.17 -10.36
CA ASN A 127 4.34 -1.79 -10.58
C ASN A 127 5.85 -1.62 -10.88
N LEU A 128 6.16 -0.63 -11.73
CA LEU A 128 7.49 -0.05 -11.82
C LEU A 128 7.56 1.21 -10.96
N ILE A 129 8.67 1.40 -10.26
CA ILE A 129 8.83 2.52 -9.35
C ILE A 129 10.07 3.31 -9.76
N ILE A 130 9.94 4.63 -9.91
CA ILE A 130 11.06 5.54 -10.17
C ILE A 130 11.28 6.36 -8.91
N PRO A 131 12.41 6.16 -8.20
CA PRO A 131 12.71 6.94 -7.00
C PRO A 131 13.16 8.36 -7.38
N GLY A 132 12.76 9.33 -6.58
CA GLY A 132 13.09 10.75 -6.75
C GLY A 132 12.70 11.57 -5.53
N GLU A 133 12.59 12.89 -5.68
CA GLU A 133 11.99 13.76 -4.66
C GLU A 133 10.54 13.35 -4.38
N LYS A 134 9.79 13.11 -5.45
CA LYS A 134 8.55 12.32 -5.43
C LYS A 134 8.81 10.95 -6.04
N THR A 135 8.14 9.94 -5.50
CA THR A 135 8.13 8.60 -6.07
C THR A 135 7.12 8.55 -7.18
N ILE A 136 7.56 8.20 -8.39
CA ILE A 136 6.68 7.97 -9.53
C ILE A 136 6.47 6.47 -9.68
N VAL A 137 5.23 6.04 -9.88
CA VAL A 137 4.86 4.65 -10.12
C VAL A 137 4.22 4.52 -11.49
N ILE A 138 4.64 3.52 -12.26
CA ILE A 138 4.03 3.12 -13.53
C ILE A 138 3.32 1.79 -13.31
N ASN A 139 1.99 1.82 -13.24
CA ASN A 139 1.22 0.58 -13.07
C ASN A 139 1.13 -0.23 -14.37
N PRO A 140 0.63 -1.47 -14.35
CA PRO A 140 0.50 -2.31 -15.55
C PRO A 140 -0.36 -1.69 -16.67
N LYS A 141 -1.28 -0.78 -16.33
CA LYS A 141 -2.10 -0.03 -17.30
C LYS A 141 -1.36 1.15 -17.92
N GLY A 142 -0.13 1.42 -17.50
CA GLY A 142 0.68 2.55 -17.96
C GLY A 142 0.32 3.90 -17.33
N TRP A 143 -0.49 3.90 -16.27
CA TRP A 143 -0.80 5.11 -15.51
C TRP A 143 0.40 5.53 -14.68
N LEU A 144 0.59 6.84 -14.56
CA LEU A 144 1.63 7.44 -13.73
C LEU A 144 0.99 7.95 -12.44
N LEU A 145 1.46 7.44 -11.30
CA LEU A 145 1.02 7.85 -9.98
C LEU A 145 2.20 8.51 -9.25
N GLU A 146 1.96 9.63 -8.59
CA GLU A 146 2.98 10.33 -7.81
C GLU A 146 2.70 10.22 -6.32
N TYR A 147 3.73 9.88 -5.54
CA TYR A 147 3.66 9.80 -4.08
C TYR A 147 4.74 10.66 -3.44
N ASN A 148 4.40 11.34 -2.35
CA ASN A 148 5.39 12.01 -1.50
C ASN A 148 6.18 11.01 -0.63
N GLN A 149 5.66 9.79 -0.49
CA GLN A 149 6.30 8.72 0.27
C GLN A 149 7.45 8.09 -0.52
N LYS A 150 8.55 7.77 0.17
CA LYS A 150 9.67 7.00 -0.40
C LYS A 150 9.28 5.52 -0.56
N PRO A 151 9.74 4.85 -1.63
CA PRO A 151 9.40 3.46 -1.83
C PRO A 151 10.19 2.55 -0.88
N ARG A 152 9.63 1.39 -0.56
CA ARG A 152 10.29 0.32 0.19
C ARG A 152 10.68 -0.80 -0.77
N TYR A 153 11.97 -1.15 -0.80
CA TYR A 153 12.56 -2.09 -1.75
C TYR A 153 13.89 -2.62 -1.24
N ASN A 154 14.35 -3.73 -1.82
CA ASN A 154 15.66 -4.33 -1.58
C ASN A 154 16.70 -3.82 -2.57
N SER A 155 17.98 -3.83 -2.19
CA SER A 155 19.07 -3.30 -3.04
C SER A 155 19.21 -4.03 -4.39
N ASN A 156 18.86 -5.31 -4.45
CA ASN A 156 18.87 -6.12 -5.67
C ASN A 156 17.67 -5.89 -6.59
N GLU A 157 16.76 -4.97 -6.23
CA GLU A 157 15.59 -4.60 -7.03
C GLU A 157 15.79 -3.28 -7.79
N ILE A 158 16.99 -2.68 -7.70
CA ILE A 158 17.35 -1.44 -8.39
C ILE A 158 17.99 -1.76 -9.74
N PHE A 159 17.50 -1.11 -10.79
CA PHE A 159 18.01 -1.24 -12.14
C PHE A 159 18.45 0.13 -12.65
N SER A 160 19.73 0.25 -13.00
CA SER A 160 20.26 1.43 -13.67
C SER A 160 19.94 1.37 -15.16
N ILE A 161 19.54 2.49 -15.74
CA ILE A 161 19.41 2.63 -17.19
C ILE A 161 20.71 3.26 -17.68
N GLU A 162 21.51 2.50 -18.41
CA GLU A 162 22.67 3.06 -19.10
C GLU A 162 22.17 4.08 -20.13
N THR A 163 22.55 5.35 -19.93
CA THR A 163 22.43 6.34 -20.99
C THR A 163 23.46 5.98 -22.05
N SER A 164 23.03 5.34 -23.14
CA SER A 164 23.84 5.27 -24.35
C SER A 164 24.08 6.72 -24.81
N ASN A 165 25.32 7.19 -24.65
CA ASN A 165 25.79 8.45 -25.24
C ASN A 165 25.89 8.32 -26.75
#